data_AF-A0A485AHA9-F1
#
_entry.id   AF-A0A485AHA9-F1
#
_cell.length_a   1.000
_cell.length_b   1.000
_cell.length_c   1.000
_cell.angle_alpha   90.00
_cell.angle_beta   90.00
_cell.angle_gamma   90.00
#
_symmetry.space_group_name_H-M   'P 1'
#
loop_
_entity.id
_entity.type
_entity.pdbx_description
1 polymer ?
#
loop_
_entity_poly.entity_id
_entity_poly.type
_entity_poly.pdbx_seq_one_letter_code
_entity_poly.pdbx_strand_id
1 'polypeptide(L)' 'MESFGSAAKQLGLTQPAVSKIINDIESNFGIELMVRKNTGVTLTSAGQVLLVTRSPSLVKNENMVNEMNSLSCSSVG' A
#
# COMPACT_ATOMS: atom_id res chain seq x y z
N MET A 1 17.34 -2.91 -4.50
CA MET A 1 16.73 -3.79 -5.51
C MET A 1 15.38 -4.19 -4.96
N GLU A 2 14.30 -3.62 -5.49
CA GLU A 2 12.95 -3.79 -4.95
C GLU A 2 12.31 -5.03 -5.59
N SER A 3 11.82 -5.96 -4.75
CA SER A 3 11.14 -7.18 -5.22
C SER A 3 9.88 -7.43 -4.40
N PHE A 4 8.87 -8.08 -4.99
CA PHE A 4 7.67 -8.48 -4.25
C PHE A 4 7.99 -9.34 -3.02
N GLY A 5 9.06 -10.15 -3.07
CA GLY A 5 9.50 -10.95 -1.92
C GLY A 5 10.09 -10.07 -0.79
N SER A 6 10.87 -9.06 -1.15
CA SER A 6 11.42 -8.10 -0.18
C SER A 6 10.34 -7.23 0.45
N ALA A 7 9.34 -6.79 -0.34
CA ALA A 7 8.18 -6.06 0.15
C ALA A 7 7.30 -6.93 1.06
N ALA A 8 7.04 -8.17 0.66
CA ALA A 8 6.30 -9.15 1.46
C ALA A 8 6.95 -9.39 2.82
N LYS A 9 8.27 -9.57 2.85
CA LYS A 9 9.01 -9.73 4.12
C LYS A 9 8.92 -8.49 5.02
N GLN A 10 8.95 -7.28 4.46
CA GLN A 10 8.79 -6.03 5.23
C GLN A 10 7.37 -5.85 5.75
N LEU A 11 6.37 -6.28 4.99
CA LEU A 11 4.95 -6.18 5.35
C LEU A 11 4.45 -7.35 6.21
N GLY A 12 5.29 -8.34 6.51
CA GLY A 12 4.87 -9.56 7.21
C GLY A 12 3.90 -10.44 6.40
N LEU A 13 3.85 -10.25 5.08
CA LEU A 13 2.95 -10.94 4.17
C LEU A 13 3.69 -11.99 3.34
N THR A 14 2.93 -12.85 2.67
CA THR A 14 3.48 -13.74 1.65
C THR A 14 3.58 -13.02 0.30
N GLN A 15 4.53 -13.41 -0.53
CA GLN A 15 4.70 -12.81 -1.87
C GLN A 15 3.44 -12.93 -2.77
N PRO A 16 2.66 -14.03 -2.75
CA PRO A 16 1.37 -14.10 -3.44
C PRO A 16 0.34 -13.09 -2.90
N ALA A 17 0.28 -12.88 -1.59
CA ALA A 17 -0.65 -11.93 -0.98
C ALA A 17 -0.32 -10.49 -1.40
N VAL A 18 0.96 -10.10 -1.39
CA VAL A 18 1.40 -8.79 -1.89
C VAL A 18 1.10 -8.61 -3.38
N SER A 19 1.35 -9.65 -4.19
CA SER A 19 1.02 -9.60 -5.62
C SER A 19 -0.48 -9.45 -5.86
N LYS A 20 -1.32 -10.09 -5.04
CA LYS A 20 -2.78 -9.96 -5.13
C LYS A 20 -3.24 -8.55 -4.77
N ILE A 21 -2.75 -8.00 -3.67
CA ILE A 21 -3.07 -6.63 -3.25
C ILE A 21 -2.72 -5.62 -4.35
N ILE A 22 -1.55 -5.78 -4.98
CA ILE A 22 -1.12 -4.87 -6.05
C ILE A 22 -2.00 -5.03 -7.30
N ASN A 23 -2.33 -6.25 -7.70
CA ASN A 23 -3.27 -6.49 -8.80
C ASN A 23 -4.66 -5.90 -8.51
N ASP A 24 -5.15 -6.00 -7.26
CA ASP A 24 -6.45 -5.43 -6.88
C ASP A 24 -6.42 -3.89 -6.96
N ILE A 25 -5.31 -3.27 -6.56
CA ILE A 25 -5.10 -1.83 -6.72
C ILE A 25 -5.07 -1.45 -8.21
N GLU A 26 -4.26 -2.15 -9.02
CA GLU A 26 -4.15 -1.89 -10.46
C GLU A 26 -5.50 -2.07 -11.16
N SER A 27 -6.28 -3.08 -10.77
CA SER A 27 -7.63 -3.33 -11.28
C SER A 27 -8.62 -2.24 -10.88
N ASN A 28 -8.51 -1.71 -9.66
CA ASN A 28 -9.38 -0.63 -9.18
C ASN A 28 -9.09 0.70 -9.90
N PHE A 29 -7.83 0.95 -10.23
CA PHE A 29 -7.43 2.14 -10.98
C PHE A 29 -7.50 1.95 -12.51
N GLY A 30 -7.61 0.71 -13.00
CA GLY A 30 -7.57 0.36 -14.42
C GLY A 30 -6.21 0.63 -15.07
N ILE A 31 -5.14 0.74 -14.28
CA ILE A 31 -3.81 1.17 -14.72
C ILE A 31 -2.75 0.29 -14.04
N GLU A 32 -1.79 -0.21 -14.81
CA GLU A 32 -0.60 -0.89 -14.28
C GLU A 32 0.30 0.12 -13.55
N LEU A 33 0.58 -0.15 -12.28
CA LEU A 33 1.45 0.66 -11.42
C LEU A 33 2.86 0.08 -11.35
N MET A 34 3.02 -1.22 -11.60
CA MET A 34 4.30 -1.92 -11.54
C MET A 34 4.49 -2.87 -12.72
N VAL A 35 5.72 -2.90 -13.26
CA VAL A 35 6.14 -3.85 -14.29
C VAL A 35 7.23 -4.77 -13.75
N ARG A 36 7.11 -6.06 -14.05
CA ARG A 36 8.17 -7.05 -13.78
C ARG A 36 9.22 -6.97 -14.89
N LYS A 37 10.47 -6.74 -14.50
CA LYS A 37 11.65 -6.89 -15.37
C LYS A 37 12.51 -8.05 -14.87
N ASN A 38 13.38 -8.56 -15.72
CA ASN A 38 14.33 -9.63 -15.36
C ASN A 38 15.25 -9.26 -14.17
N THR A 39 15.34 -7.97 -13.84
CA THR A 39 16.13 -7.42 -12.74
C THR A 39 15.32 -7.07 -11.49
N GLY A 40 14.01 -7.35 -11.45
CA GLY A 40 13.13 -7.04 -10.31
C GLY A 40 11.86 -6.29 -10.69
N VAL A 41 11.28 -5.56 -9.74
CA VAL A 41 10.04 -4.80 -9.94
C VAL A 41 10.37 -3.34 -10.19
N THR A 42 9.78 -2.72 -11.21
CA THR A 42 9.94 -1.30 -11.51
C THR A 42 8.56 -0.64 -11.58
N LEU A 43 8.46 0.61 -11.11
CA LEU A 43 7.23 1.38 -11.20
C LEU A 43 6.98 1.84 -12.63
N THR A 44 5.72 1.89 -13.03
CA THR A 44 5.30 2.62 -14.23
C THR A 44 5.28 4.12 -13.95
N SER A 45 5.10 4.95 -14.99
CA SER A 45 4.90 6.39 -14.81
C SER A 45 3.72 6.69 -13.88
N ALA A 46 2.64 5.89 -13.96
CA ALA A 46 1.49 5.98 -13.06
C ALA A 46 1.87 5.59 -11.62
N GLY A 47 2.64 4.51 -11.44
CA GLY A 47 3.19 4.12 -10.14
C GLY A 47 4.10 5.19 -9.52
N GLN A 48 4.89 5.88 -10.34
CA GLN A 48 5.71 7.01 -9.91
C GLN A 48 4.87 8.22 -9.48
N VAL A 49 3.84 8.56 -10.25
CA VAL A 49 2.88 9.61 -9.86
C VAL A 49 2.16 9.24 -8.57
N LEU A 50 1.75 7.99 -8.37
CA LEU A 50 1.14 7.52 -7.12
C LEU A 50 2.10 7.65 -5.92
N LEU A 51 3.38 7.32 -6.11
CA LEU A 51 4.41 7.46 -5.07
C LEU A 51 4.71 8.91 -4.72
N VAL A 52 4.77 9.80 -5.72
CA VAL A 52 4.94 11.25 -5.52
C VAL A 52 3.68 11.86 -4.90
N THR A 53 2.52 11.36 -5.31
CA THR A 53 1.19 11.72 -4.78
C THR A 53 0.88 10.91 -3.53
N ARG A 54 1.88 10.37 -2.81
CA ARG A 54 1.76 9.90 -1.41
C ARG A 54 1.35 11.12 -0.57
N SER A 55 0.08 11.42 -0.72
CA SER A 55 -0.53 12.65 -0.31
C SER A 55 -0.67 12.55 1.19
N PRO A 56 -0.43 13.63 1.93
CA PRO A 56 -0.63 13.68 3.38
C PRO A 56 -2.05 13.23 3.84
N SER A 57 -2.97 13.00 2.91
CA SER A 57 -4.28 12.40 3.13
C SER A 57 -4.27 10.94 3.62
N LEU A 58 -3.28 10.10 3.27
CA LEU A 58 -3.21 8.73 3.84
C LEU A 58 -2.78 8.76 5.32
N VAL A 59 -1.84 9.64 5.66
CA VAL A 59 -1.43 9.89 7.06
C VAL A 59 -2.60 10.43 7.89
N LYS A 60 -3.48 11.25 7.30
CA LYS A 60 -4.70 11.73 7.97
C LYS A 60 -5.68 10.60 8.31
N ASN A 61 -5.77 9.55 7.50
CA ASN A 61 -6.71 8.45 7.75
C ASN A 61 -6.27 7.60 8.95
N GLU A 62 -4.97 7.31 9.04
CA GLU A 62 -4.37 6.55 10.15
C GLU A 62 -4.56 7.28 11.50
N ASN A 63 -4.42 8.61 11.50
CA ASN A 63 -4.66 9.42 12.70
C ASN A 63 -6.14 9.41 13.14
N MET A 64 -7.09 9.47 12.20
CA MET A 64 -8.52 9.40 12.52
C MET A 64 -8.92 8.03 13.08
N VAL A 65 -8.36 6.92 12.55
CA VAL A 65 -8.62 5.58 13.09
C VAL A 65 -8.06 5.44 14.51
N ASN A 66 -6.88 6.00 14.78
CA ASN A 66 -6.30 6.00 16.12
C ASN A 66 -7.11 6.87 17.10
N GLU A 67 -7.58 8.05 16.68
CA GLU A 67 -8.49 8.87 17.49
C GLU A 67 -9.79 8.12 17.78
N MET A 68 -10.40 7.48 16.78
CA MET A 68 -11.65 6.73 16.95
C MET A 68 -11.51 5.54 17.91
N ASN A 69 -10.38 4.84 17.86
CA ASN A 69 -10.05 3.78 18.83
C ASN A 69 -9.83 4.33 20.24
N SER A 70 -9.23 5.52 20.37
CA SER A 70 -9.04 6.18 21.67
C SER A 70 -10.35 6.68 22.29
N LEU A 71 -11.33 7.07 21.47
CA LEU A 71 -12.66 7.49 21.90
C LEU A 71 -13.55 6.32 22.35
N SER A 72 -13.27 5.09 21.89
CA SER A 72 -14.04 3.90 22.28
C SER A 72 -13.77 3.43 23.72
N CYS A 73 -12.89 4.10 24.47
CA CYS A 73 -12.49 3.69 25.83
C CYS A 73 -13.08 4.56 26.97
N SER A 74 -13.91 5.57 26.69
CA SER A 74 -14.39 6.51 27.74
C SER A 74 -15.89 6.48 28.06
N SER A 75 -16.65 5.47 27.61
CA SER A 75 -18.08 5.38 27.96
C SER A 75 -18.53 3.95 28.26
N VAL A 76 -18.03 3.38 29.36
CA VAL A 76 -18.83 2.47 30.21
C VAL A 76 -18.44 2.76 31.67
N GLY A 77 -19.16 3.70 32.28
CA GLY A 77 -19.15 3.99 33.71
C GLY A 77 -20.54 4.48 34.09
#